data_AF-A0A800A799-F1
#
_entry.id   AF-A0A800A799-F1
#
_cell.length_a   1.000
_cell.length_b   1.000
_cell.length_c   1.000
_cell.angle_alpha   90.00
_cell.angle_beta   90.00
_cell.angle_gamma   90.00
#
_symmetry.space_group_name_H-M   'P 1'
#
loop_
_entity.id
_entity.type
_entity.pdbx_description
1 polymer ?
#
loop_
_entity_poly.entity_id
_entity_poly.type
_entity_poly.pdbx_seq_one_letter_code
_entity_poly.pdbx_strand_id
1 'polypeptide(L)' 'MTEVVRGSAIKGVTRPSKRFAEGRVCSKPGCGTKLSQYNKSDYCHAHAPVRFPRVRGKILDEQGA' A
#
# COMPACT_ATOMS: atom_id res chain seq x y z
N MET A 1 -23.08 -6.84 -35.54
CA MET A 1 -22.71 -5.85 -34.51
C MET A 1 -23.29 -6.33 -33.20
N THR A 2 -22.49 -6.88 -32.28
CA THR A 2 -23.01 -7.39 -31.00
C THR A 2 -23.10 -6.23 -30.01
N GLU A 3 -24.32 -5.84 -29.65
CA GLU A 3 -24.56 -4.80 -28.65
C GLU A 3 -24.24 -5.35 -27.26
N VAL A 4 -23.13 -4.88 -26.67
CA VAL A 4 -22.73 -5.24 -25.32
C VAL A 4 -23.27 -4.18 -24.36
N VAL A 5 -24.30 -4.53 -23.60
CA VAL A 5 -24.81 -3.70 -22.51
C VAL A 5 -23.70 -3.57 -21.46
N ARG A 6 -23.28 -2.33 -21.16
CA ARG A 6 -22.32 -2.02 -20.10
C ARG A 6 -23.01 -1.22 -19.00
N GLY A 7 -22.72 -1.55 -17.75
CA GLY A 7 -23.20 -0.80 -16.59
C GLY A 7 -22.52 0.56 -16.47
N SER A 8 -23.29 1.57 -16.07
CA SER A 8 -22.79 2.92 -15.77
C SER A 8 -22.17 2.97 -14.37
N ALA A 9 -20.98 3.53 -14.24
CA ALA A 9 -20.34 3.72 -12.94
C ALA A 9 -21.13 4.69 -12.05
N ILE A 10 -21.34 4.32 -10.79
CA ILE A 10 -22.03 5.15 -9.79
C ILE A 10 -21.12 6.34 -9.46
N LYS A 11 -21.49 7.55 -9.91
CA LYS A 11 -20.73 8.78 -9.65
C LYS A 11 -21.15 9.38 -8.31
N GLY A 12 -20.19 9.92 -7.55
CA GLY A 12 -20.46 10.79 -6.39
C GLY A 12 -20.66 10.11 -5.03
N VAL A 13 -20.76 8.79 -4.94
CA VAL A 13 -20.97 8.08 -3.65
C VAL A 13 -19.65 7.62 -3.02
N THR A 14 -18.64 7.26 -3.82
CA THR A 14 -17.41 6.65 -3.31
C THR A 14 -16.16 7.38 -3.81
N ARG A 15 -15.27 7.75 -2.89
CA ARG A 15 -13.96 8.30 -3.24
C ARG A 15 -13.13 7.19 -3.89
N PRO A 16 -12.47 7.42 -5.04
CA PRO A 16 -11.56 6.46 -5.63
C PRO A 16 -10.44 6.06 -4.66
N SER A 17 -9.94 4.83 -4.79
CA SER A 17 -8.77 4.38 -4.03
C SER A 17 -7.56 5.28 -4.27
N LYS A 18 -6.78 5.54 -3.23
CA LYS A 18 -5.58 6.37 -3.33
C LYS A 18 -4.56 5.69 -4.24
N ARG A 19 -4.07 6.43 -5.23
CA ARG A 19 -2.99 6.00 -6.13
C ARG A 19 -1.72 6.80 -5.84
N PHE A 20 -0.59 6.17 -6.06
CA PHE A 20 0.76 6.69 -5.91
C PHE A 20 1.46 6.71 -7.27
N ALA A 21 2.59 7.41 -7.35
CA ALA A 21 3.35 7.56 -8.59
C ALA A 21 3.69 6.21 -9.24
N GLU A 22 3.58 6.18 -10.56
CA GLU A 22 3.92 5.04 -11.40
C GLU A 22 5.44 4.91 -11.57
N GLY A 23 5.91 3.72 -11.96
CA GLY A 23 7.33 3.47 -12.24
C GLY A 23 8.26 3.40 -11.02
N ARG A 24 7.72 3.48 -9.79
CA ARG A 24 8.53 3.33 -8.58
C ARG A 24 9.13 1.92 -8.46
N VAL A 25 10.34 1.84 -7.93
CA VAL A 25 11.08 0.60 -7.69
C VAL A 25 11.36 0.48 -6.19
N CYS A 26 11.46 -0.75 -5.69
CA CYS A 26 11.81 -1.02 -4.30
C CYS A 26 13.15 -0.38 -3.94
N SER A 27 13.21 0.34 -2.82
CA SER A 27 14.41 1.05 -2.35
C SER A 27 15.49 0.16 -1.74
N LYS A 28 15.28 -1.17 -1.69
CA LYS A 28 16.32 -2.10 -1.23
C LYS A 28 17.40 -2.25 -2.31
N PRO A 29 18.69 -2.13 -1.97
CA PRO A 29 19.77 -2.34 -2.93
C PRO A 29 19.68 -3.74 -3.56
N GLY A 30 19.78 -3.79 -4.89
CA GLY A 30 19.68 -5.03 -5.67
C GLY A 30 18.24 -5.53 -5.91
N CYS A 31 17.21 -4.82 -5.44
CA CYS A 31 15.81 -5.21 -5.67
C CYS A 31 15.19 -4.40 -6.82
N GLY A 32 15.09 -5.00 -8.00
CA GLY A 32 14.44 -4.40 -9.19
C GLY A 32 12.91 -4.45 -9.21
N THR A 33 12.26 -4.78 -8.09
CA THR A 33 10.80 -4.97 -8.05
C THR A 33 10.06 -3.65 -8.25
N LYS A 34 9.25 -3.57 -9.30
CA LYS A 34 8.35 -2.43 -9.55
C LYS A 34 7.21 -2.41 -8.52
N LEU A 35 7.00 -1.26 -7.89
CA LEU A 35 5.96 -1.04 -6.91
C LEU A 35 4.63 -0.77 -7.60
N SER A 36 3.57 -1.40 -7.11
CA SER A 36 2.21 -1.12 -7.55
C SER A 36 1.83 0.33 -7.24
N GLN A 37 1.01 0.93 -8.09
CA GLN A 37 0.37 2.24 -7.88
C GLN A 37 -0.43 2.34 -6.58
N TYR A 38 -0.77 1.23 -5.93
CA TYR A 38 -1.49 1.22 -4.65
C TYR A 38 -0.57 1.03 -3.44
N ASN A 39 0.71 0.69 -3.63
CA ASN A 39 1.64 0.49 -2.53
C ASN A 39 2.16 1.84 -2.04
N LYS A 40 1.82 2.25 -0.82
CA LYS A 40 2.33 3.50 -0.23
C LYS A 40 3.81 3.43 0.15
N SER A 41 4.32 2.23 0.43
CA SER A 41 5.69 2.01 0.91
C SER A 41 6.71 2.23 -0.20
N ASP A 42 7.95 2.55 0.19
CA ASP A 42 9.12 2.60 -0.68
C ASP A 42 9.77 1.21 -0.88
N TYR A 43 9.23 0.20 -0.18
CA TYR A 43 9.66 -1.19 -0.26
C TYR A 43 8.58 -2.08 -0.88
N CYS A 44 9.01 -3.14 -1.57
CA CYS A 44 8.10 -4.17 -2.07
C CYS A 44 7.57 -5.04 -0.92
N HIS A 45 6.57 -5.87 -1.21
CA HIS A 45 5.96 -6.76 -0.21
C HIS A 45 6.98 -7.67 0.50
N ALA A 46 8.02 -8.13 -0.21
CA ALA A 46 9.07 -8.97 0.37
C ALA A 46 10.06 -8.21 1.28
N HIS A 47 10.12 -6.88 1.16
CA HIS A 47 11.04 -6.03 1.93
C HIS A 47 10.31 -5.04 2.82
N ALA A 48 9.01 -5.23 3.02
CA ALA A 48 8.23 -4.40 3.91
C ALA A 48 8.75 -4.59 5.35
N PRO A 49 8.95 -3.50 6.12
CA PRO A 49 9.39 -3.62 7.50
C PRO A 49 8.31 -4.32 8.34
N VAL A 50 8.73 -5.23 9.22
CA VAL A 50 7.84 -5.87 10.18
C VAL A 50 7.35 -4.80 11.16
N ARG A 51 6.04 -4.56 11.18
CA ARG A 51 5.40 -3.62 12.11
C ARG A 51 4.59 -4.40 13.12
N PHE A 52 5.02 -4.37 14.37
CA PHE A 52 4.21 -4.90 15.46
C PHE A 52 3.07 -3.91 15.76
N PRO A 53 1.81 -4.36 15.79
CA PRO A 53 0.71 -3.49 16.20
C PRO A 53 0.94 -3.02 17.64
N ARG A 54 0.54 -1.78 17.94
CA ARG A 54 0.47 -1.33 19.34
C ARG A 54 -0.67 -2.09 20.01
N VAL A 55 -0.35 -3.17 20.70
CA VAL A 55 -1.29 -3.85 21.59
C VAL A 55 -1.64 -2.91 22.74
N ARG A 56 -2.91 -2.89 23.18
CA ARG A 56 -3.30 -2.09 24.35
C ARG A 56 -2.53 -2.61 25.57
N GLY A 57 -1.63 -1.80 26.10
CA GLY A 57 -0.75 -2.09 27.23
C GLY A 57 0.52 -1.24 27.10
N LYS A 58 1.02 -0.66 28.19
CA LYS A 58 2.28 0.11 28.17
C LYS A 58 3.40 -0.82 27.71
N ILE A 59 4.10 -0.46 26.64
CA ILE A 59 5.41 -1.04 26.34
C ILE A 59 6.34 -0.42 27.38
N LEU A 60 6.79 -1.20 28.35
CA LEU A 60 7.90 -0.81 29.21
C LEU A 60 9.15 -0.96 28.33
N ASP A 61 9.69 0.15 27.84
CA ASP A 61 11.05 0.14 27.32
C ASP A 61 11.98 -0.27 28.48
N GLU A 62 12.80 -1.31 28.32
CA GLU A 62 13.79 -1.77 29.31
C GLU A 62 14.97 -0.78 29.44
N GLN A 63 14.73 0.51 29.20
CA GLN A 63 15.69 1.61 29.34
C GLN A 63 15.00 2.73 30.12
N GLY A 64 14.91 2.58 31.43
CA GLY A 64 14.55 3.66 32.35
C GLY A 64 13.49 3.30 33.39
N ALA A 65 13.86 2.50 34.38
CA ALA A 65 13.31 2.52 35.72
C ALA A 65 14.44 2.31 36.73
#